data_AF-A0A2G4T716-F1
#
_entry.id   AF-A0A2G4T716-F1
#
_cell.length_a   1.000
_cell.length_b   1.000
_cell.length_c   1.000
_cell.angle_alpha   90.00
_cell.angle_beta   90.00
_cell.angle_gamma   90.00
#
_symmetry.space_group_name_H-M   'P 1'
#
loop_
_entity.id
_entity.type
_entity.pdbx_description
1 polymer ?
#
loop_
_entity_poly.entity_id
_entity_poly.type
_entity_poly.pdbx_seq_one_letter_code
_entity_poly.pdbx_strand_id
1 'polypeptide(L)'
;MQQDNITWIMNNTRENTDKLTELYKKYPHAIKEVYMKTFGNHETDHLLRAILSECKGLEKLTCEKIGEAFSPIESPVSNQILSSSLIALRLIVTEIQPEALSVYSYAFPELRNLIIESFYFDEIPPVFEIDMSKAKFSHLQIHLDSDLFIPDGCESEVKEVVLEITSQKSSPTRFLTNFAAPNQMKEFTANKEYGRKFVINCADIDFLSLSIDKTHVLKKCPLFL
;
A
#
# COMPACT_ATOMS: atom_id res chain seq x y z
N MET A 1 9.84 31.77 -9.51
CA MET A 1 9.32 31.82 -8.14
C MET A 1 9.74 30.53 -7.47
N GLN A 2 10.70 30.60 -6.55
CA GLN A 2 11.16 29.47 -5.76
C GLN A 2 10.16 29.31 -4.62
N GLN A 3 9.41 28.21 -4.63
CA GLN A 3 8.48 27.90 -3.55
C GLN A 3 9.34 27.24 -2.46
N ASP A 4 9.65 27.99 -1.40
CA ASP A 4 10.38 27.45 -0.25
C ASP A 4 9.56 26.29 0.34
N ASN A 5 10.11 25.08 0.28
CA ASN A 5 9.49 23.92 0.91
C ASN A 5 9.60 24.09 2.42
N ILE A 6 8.50 24.46 3.08
CA ILE A 6 8.44 24.58 4.53
C ILE A 6 8.03 23.23 5.11
N THR A 7 8.93 22.61 5.88
CA THR A 7 8.66 21.37 6.61
C THR A 7 8.13 21.70 8.01
N TRP A 8 7.03 21.06 8.39
CA TRP A 8 6.44 21.15 9.72
C TRP A 8 6.53 19.80 10.42
N ILE A 9 7.02 19.77 11.66
CA ILE A 9 7.07 18.57 12.50
C ILE A 9 6.21 18.85 13.74
N MET A 10 5.20 18.02 13.97
CA MET A 10 4.25 18.20 15.06
C MET A 10 3.96 16.87 15.76
N ASN A 11 3.86 16.92 17.09
CA ASN A 11 3.43 15.78 17.88
C ASN A 11 1.92 15.55 17.72
N ASN A 12 1.48 14.29 17.74
CA ASN A 12 0.07 13.92 17.69
C ASN A 12 -0.63 14.26 19.02
N THR A 13 -1.04 15.51 19.17
CA THR A 13 -1.88 16.00 20.27
C THR A 13 -3.13 16.65 19.68
N ARG A 14 -4.24 16.63 20.42
CA ARG A 14 -5.49 17.27 19.97
C ARG A 14 -5.28 18.73 19.55
N GLU A 15 -4.56 19.51 20.35
CA GLU A 15 -4.24 20.91 20.06
C GLU A 15 -3.47 21.07 18.74
N ASN A 16 -2.50 20.20 18.47
CA ASN A 16 -1.74 20.25 17.22
C ASN A 16 -2.58 19.80 16.02
N THR A 17 -3.46 18.82 16.18
CA THR A 17 -4.41 18.40 15.15
C THR A 17 -5.38 19.52 14.81
N ASP A 18 -5.86 20.27 15.80
CA ASP A 18 -6.72 21.44 15.60
C ASP A 18 -5.97 22.55 14.84
N LYS A 19 -4.75 22.89 15.26
CA LYS A 19 -3.88 23.87 14.55
C LYS A 19 -3.57 23.44 13.12
N LEU A 20 -3.29 22.16 12.90
CA LEU A 20 -3.03 21.60 11.57
C LEU A 20 -4.28 21.73 10.69
N THR A 21 -5.46 21.46 11.25
CA THR A 21 -6.74 21.62 10.54
C THR A 21 -6.99 23.08 10.15
N GLU A 22 -6.70 24.03 11.03
CA GLU A 22 -6.77 25.45 10.71
C GLU A 22 -5.78 25.86 9.61
N LEU A 23 -4.56 25.32 9.64
CA LEU A 23 -3.56 25.53 8.60
C LEU A 23 -4.04 25.02 7.24
N TYR A 24 -4.63 23.83 7.18
CA TYR A 24 -5.21 23.29 5.95
C TYR A 24 -6.34 24.17 5.41
N LYS A 25 -7.21 24.68 6.28
CA LYS A 25 -8.28 25.60 5.87
C LYS A 25 -7.75 26.93 5.36
N LYS A 26 -6.69 27.46 5.99
CA LYS A 26 -6.06 28.72 5.60
C LYS A 26 -5.27 28.61 4.29
N TYR A 27 -4.63 27.46 4.05
CA TYR A 27 -3.76 27.23 2.91
C TYR A 27 -4.06 25.89 2.21
N PRO A 28 -5.25 25.75 1.60
CA PRO A 28 -5.78 24.46 1.14
C PRO A 28 -4.91 23.77 0.08
N HIS A 29 -4.06 24.51 -0.63
CA HIS A 29 -3.22 23.98 -1.71
C HIS A 29 -1.72 24.10 -1.44
N ALA A 30 -1.31 24.60 -0.26
CA ALA A 30 0.10 24.81 0.04
C ALA A 30 0.82 23.52 0.43
N ILE A 31 0.12 22.60 1.09
CA ILE A 31 0.70 21.33 1.54
C ILE A 31 0.41 20.26 0.50
N LYS A 32 1.48 19.79 -0.13
CA LYS A 32 1.45 18.77 -1.19
C LYS A 32 1.86 17.39 -0.71
N GLU A 33 2.62 17.32 0.36
CA GLU A 33 3.20 16.08 0.86
C GLU A 33 3.12 16.05 2.37
N VAL A 34 2.67 14.90 2.90
CA VAL A 34 2.60 14.64 4.33
C VAL A 34 3.26 13.30 4.63
N TYR A 35 4.08 13.30 5.67
CA TYR A 35 4.68 12.10 6.24
C TYR A 35 4.18 11.98 7.69
N MET A 36 3.47 10.89 7.97
CA MET A 36 2.95 10.56 9.28
C MET A 36 3.69 9.34 9.80
N LYS A 37 4.30 9.46 10.99
CA LYS A 37 4.97 8.36 11.67
C LYS A 37 4.35 8.11 13.03
N THR A 38 4.00 6.87 13.30
CA THR A 38 3.33 6.45 14.52
C THR A 38 4.04 5.22 15.08
N PHE A 39 4.19 5.20 16.40
CA PHE A 39 4.86 4.14 17.13
C PHE A 39 3.91 3.59 18.20
N GLY A 40 3.80 2.27 18.31
CA GLY A 40 2.98 1.62 19.32
C GLY A 40 1.48 1.80 19.10
N ASN A 41 0.70 1.63 20.17
CA ASN A 41 -0.76 1.44 20.09
C ASN A 41 -1.57 2.74 20.08
N HIS A 42 -1.08 3.76 19.39
CA HIS A 42 -1.76 5.05 19.33
C HIS A 42 -2.79 5.08 18.22
N GLU A 43 -4.05 5.37 18.58
CA GLU A 43 -5.14 5.62 17.65
C GLU A 43 -4.80 6.84 16.77
N THR A 44 -4.73 6.62 15.45
CA THR A 44 -4.26 7.63 14.49
C THR A 44 -5.28 7.90 13.38
N ASP A 45 -6.40 7.19 13.40
CA ASP A 45 -7.50 7.30 12.45
C ASP A 45 -8.05 8.72 12.37
N HIS A 46 -8.19 9.40 13.50
CA HIS A 46 -8.66 10.79 13.52
C HIS A 46 -7.70 11.74 12.81
N LEU A 47 -6.38 11.59 13.01
CA LEU A 47 -5.37 12.41 12.37
C LEU A 47 -5.30 12.10 10.87
N LEU A 48 -5.27 10.82 10.51
CA LEU A 48 -5.27 10.37 9.12
C LEU A 48 -6.49 10.90 8.37
N ARG A 49 -7.68 10.82 8.98
CA ARG A 49 -8.89 11.42 8.40
C ARG A 49 -8.78 12.92 8.22
N ALA A 50 -8.31 13.65 9.23
CA ALA A 50 -8.17 15.10 9.14
C ALA A 50 -7.20 15.49 8.00
N ILE A 51 -6.08 14.78 7.87
CA ILE A 51 -5.13 14.97 6.76
C ILE A 51 -5.84 14.76 5.42
N LEU A 52 -6.51 13.61 5.26
CA LEU A 52 -7.14 13.25 4.00
C LEU A 52 -8.31 14.20 3.65
N SER A 53 -9.18 14.52 4.61
CA SER A 53 -10.39 15.31 4.36
C SER A 53 -10.14 16.80 4.25
N GLU A 54 -9.20 17.36 5.01
CA GLU A 54 -9.00 18.81 5.10
C GLU A 54 -7.87 19.31 4.19
N CYS A 55 -6.82 18.51 3.94
CA CYS A 55 -5.69 18.90 3.10
C CYS A 55 -6.00 18.75 1.60
N LYS A 56 -6.77 19.69 1.03
CA LYS A 56 -7.26 19.62 -0.35
C LYS A 56 -6.16 19.55 -1.43
N GLY A 57 -4.96 20.02 -1.12
CA GLY A 57 -3.80 20.01 -2.03
C GLY A 57 -2.92 18.77 -1.93
N LEU A 58 -3.24 17.80 -1.06
CA LEU A 58 -2.39 16.66 -0.76
C LEU A 58 -2.19 15.76 -1.99
N GLU A 59 -0.97 15.71 -2.51
CA GLU A 59 -0.59 14.86 -3.65
C GLU A 59 0.10 13.57 -3.20
N LYS A 60 0.83 13.61 -2.08
CA LYS A 60 1.60 12.48 -1.56
C LYS A 60 1.37 12.28 -0.07
N LEU A 61 1.12 11.04 0.33
CA LEU A 61 0.99 10.66 1.73
C LEU A 61 1.88 9.47 2.01
N THR A 62 2.71 9.58 3.04
CA THR A 62 3.40 8.43 3.65
C THR A 62 2.86 8.20 5.05
N CYS A 63 2.40 6.99 5.31
CA CYS A 63 1.96 6.53 6.62
C CYS A 63 2.90 5.42 7.09
N GLU A 64 3.68 5.70 8.12
CA GLU A 64 4.52 4.72 8.81
C GLU A 64 3.87 4.37 10.16
N LYS A 65 3.37 3.15 10.29
CA LYS A 65 2.73 2.61 11.50
C LYS A 65 3.39 1.29 11.87
N ILE A 66 4.31 1.33 12.83
CA ILE A 66 5.06 0.15 13.27
C ILE A 66 4.54 -0.33 14.63
N GLY A 67 4.27 -1.63 14.74
CA GLY A 67 3.83 -2.30 15.97
C GLY A 67 2.34 -2.65 16.02
N GLU A 68 1.54 -2.14 15.09
CA GLU A 68 0.13 -2.51 14.93
C GLU A 68 -0.22 -2.70 13.47
N ALA A 69 -1.27 -3.50 13.22
CA ALA A 69 -1.83 -3.64 11.90
C ALA A 69 -2.46 -2.32 11.40
N PHE A 70 -2.38 -2.11 10.10
CA PHE A 70 -3.04 -1.03 9.40
C PHE A 70 -4.51 -1.40 9.20
N SER A 71 -5.38 -0.71 9.90
CA SER A 71 -6.83 -0.95 9.91
C SER A 71 -7.55 -0.14 8.83
N PRO A 72 -8.75 -0.58 8.41
CA PRO A 72 -9.63 0.25 7.60
C PRO A 72 -9.95 1.57 8.31
N ILE A 73 -10.04 2.67 7.57
CA ILE A 73 -10.61 3.92 8.11
C ILE A 73 -12.13 3.70 8.27
N GLU A 74 -12.67 3.82 9.49
CA GLU A 74 -14.12 3.67 9.75
C GLU A 74 -14.98 4.79 9.11
N SER A 75 -15.15 4.84 7.79
CA SER A 75 -15.97 5.87 7.17
C SER A 75 -17.46 5.72 7.54
N PRO A 76 -18.15 6.76 8.03
CA PRO A 76 -19.58 6.70 8.32
C PRO A 76 -20.44 6.54 7.05
N VAL A 77 -19.84 6.78 5.88
CA VAL A 77 -20.51 6.67 4.57
C VAL A 77 -19.65 5.81 3.65
N SER A 78 -20.23 4.74 3.11
CA SER A 78 -19.58 3.95 2.07
C SER A 78 -19.35 4.81 0.82
N ASN A 79 -18.20 4.64 0.17
CA ASN A 79 -17.82 5.33 -1.07
C ASN A 79 -17.61 6.86 -0.97
N GLN A 80 -17.30 7.39 0.22
CA GLN A 80 -16.90 8.79 0.35
C GLN A 80 -15.50 9.03 -0.24
N ILE A 81 -15.37 10.06 -1.08
CA ILE A 81 -14.06 10.56 -1.51
C ILE A 81 -13.40 11.26 -0.32
N LEU A 82 -12.27 10.72 0.14
CA LEU A 82 -11.50 11.30 1.24
C LEU A 82 -10.53 12.35 0.71
N SER A 83 -9.76 12.02 -0.33
CA SER A 83 -8.90 12.97 -1.02
C SER A 83 -9.02 12.81 -2.54
N SER A 84 -9.37 13.90 -3.22
CA SER A 84 -9.47 13.94 -4.68
C SER A 84 -8.15 14.28 -5.37
N SER A 85 -7.11 14.65 -4.63
CA SER A 85 -5.82 15.11 -5.15
C SER A 85 -4.67 14.16 -4.85
N LEU A 86 -4.90 13.13 -4.03
CA LEU A 86 -3.86 12.17 -3.65
C LEU A 86 -3.48 11.29 -4.85
N ILE A 87 -2.24 11.39 -5.29
CA ILE A 87 -1.69 10.68 -6.46
C ILE A 87 -0.76 9.54 -6.03
N ALA A 88 -0.09 9.68 -4.88
CA ALA A 88 0.81 8.67 -4.34
C ALA A 88 0.56 8.39 -2.85
N LEU A 89 0.46 7.10 -2.51
CA LEU A 89 0.34 6.59 -1.14
C LEU A 89 1.49 5.63 -0.86
N ARG A 90 2.21 5.86 0.24
CA ARG A 90 3.21 4.93 0.78
C ARG A 90 2.79 4.47 2.16
N LEU A 91 2.66 3.15 2.34
CA LEU A 91 2.35 2.51 3.61
C LEU A 91 3.58 1.75 4.07
N ILE A 92 4.06 2.07 5.27
CA ILE A 92 5.19 1.39 5.93
C ILE A 92 4.63 0.81 7.22
N VAL A 93 4.31 -0.48 7.23
CA VAL A 93 3.44 -1.09 8.24
C VAL A 93 3.97 -2.44 8.70
N THR A 94 3.54 -2.91 9.88
CA THR A 94 3.84 -4.30 10.29
C THR A 94 2.96 -5.28 9.53
N GLU A 95 1.66 -4.98 9.47
CA GLU A 95 0.64 -5.81 8.83
C GLU A 95 -0.43 -4.90 8.22
N ILE A 96 -1.12 -5.36 7.18
CA ILE A 96 -2.36 -4.75 6.67
C ILE A 96 -3.52 -5.67 7.03
N GLN A 97 -4.51 -5.15 7.74
CA GLN A 97 -5.71 -5.93 8.03
C GLN A 97 -6.47 -6.27 6.74
N PRO A 98 -7.17 -7.41 6.70
CA PRO A 98 -8.13 -7.70 5.65
C PRO A 98 -9.06 -6.50 5.39
N GLU A 99 -9.38 -6.28 4.12
CA GLU A 99 -10.25 -5.20 3.63
C GLU A 99 -9.81 -3.76 3.93
N ALA A 100 -8.67 -3.51 4.60
CA ALA A 100 -8.22 -2.16 4.95
C ALA A 100 -8.09 -1.23 3.73
N LEU A 101 -7.64 -1.79 2.60
CA LEU A 101 -7.46 -1.06 1.35
C LEU A 101 -8.73 -0.97 0.49
N SER A 102 -9.76 -1.79 0.76
CA SER A 102 -10.99 -1.81 -0.03
C SER A 102 -11.71 -0.46 -0.03
N VAL A 103 -11.74 0.20 1.13
CA VAL A 103 -12.30 1.54 1.31
C VAL A 103 -11.52 2.56 0.49
N TYR A 104 -10.20 2.39 0.38
CA TYR A 104 -9.33 3.32 -0.33
C TYR A 104 -9.54 3.28 -1.83
N SER A 105 -10.06 2.16 -2.33
CA SER A 105 -10.40 1.99 -3.74
C SER A 105 -11.34 3.07 -4.27
N TYR A 106 -12.27 3.55 -3.44
CA TYR A 106 -13.20 4.63 -3.79
C TYR A 106 -12.75 5.98 -3.25
N ALA A 107 -12.05 5.98 -2.11
CA ALA A 107 -11.67 7.20 -1.42
C ALA A 107 -10.68 8.08 -2.20
N PHE A 108 -9.87 7.48 -3.08
CA PHE A 108 -8.76 8.14 -3.79
C PHE A 108 -8.85 7.94 -5.31
N PRO A 109 -9.75 8.65 -6.01
CA PRO A 109 -9.95 8.46 -7.45
C PRO A 109 -8.71 8.79 -8.31
N GLU A 110 -7.84 9.67 -7.82
CA GLU A 110 -6.61 10.07 -8.51
C GLU A 110 -5.36 9.29 -8.07
N LEU A 111 -5.50 8.31 -7.19
CA LEU A 111 -4.37 7.49 -6.77
C LEU A 111 -3.84 6.70 -7.98
N ARG A 112 -2.55 6.88 -8.29
CA ARG A 112 -1.86 6.16 -9.37
C ARG A 112 -0.65 5.38 -8.88
N ASN A 113 -0.07 5.76 -7.75
CA ASN A 113 1.12 5.11 -7.20
C ASN A 113 0.84 4.62 -5.78
N LEU A 114 1.01 3.31 -5.57
CA LEU A 114 0.90 2.69 -4.25
C LEU A 114 2.19 1.96 -3.94
N ILE A 115 2.79 2.28 -2.80
CA ILE A 115 3.95 1.60 -2.26
C ILE A 115 3.55 1.00 -0.91
N ILE A 116 3.73 -0.31 -0.74
CA ILE A 116 3.52 -1.01 0.51
C ILE A 116 4.84 -1.63 0.93
N GLU A 117 5.31 -1.25 2.11
CA GLU A 117 6.43 -1.85 2.83
C GLU A 117 5.87 -2.50 4.08
N SER A 118 5.83 -3.84 4.12
CA SER A 118 5.32 -4.60 5.26
C SER A 118 6.46 -5.34 5.95
N PHE A 119 6.56 -5.19 7.27
CA PHE A 119 7.56 -5.86 8.11
C PHE A 119 6.87 -6.86 9.02
N TYR A 120 6.93 -8.14 8.66
CA TYR A 120 6.34 -9.21 9.44
C TYR A 120 7.35 -9.70 10.50
N PHE A 121 7.03 -9.47 11.76
CA PHE A 121 7.80 -10.00 12.89
C PHE A 121 7.60 -11.52 13.06
N ASP A 122 6.44 -12.02 12.63
CA ASP A 122 6.14 -13.45 12.51
C ASP A 122 6.28 -13.93 11.05
N GLU A 123 5.74 -15.10 10.72
CA GLU A 123 5.69 -15.56 9.33
C GLU A 123 4.76 -14.68 8.47
N ILE A 124 5.22 -14.34 7.26
CA ILE A 124 4.37 -13.73 6.23
C ILE A 124 3.14 -14.63 6.01
N PRO A 125 1.91 -14.08 6.03
CA PRO A 125 0.71 -14.88 5.87
C PRO A 125 0.72 -15.65 4.55
N PRO A 126 0.08 -16.83 4.50
CA PRO A 126 0.03 -17.66 3.30
C PRO A 126 -0.69 -16.96 2.14
N VAL A 127 -1.54 -15.97 2.44
CA VAL A 127 -2.23 -15.12 1.47
C VAL A 127 -2.02 -13.66 1.84
N PHE A 128 -1.51 -12.88 0.89
CA PHE A 128 -1.43 -11.42 0.96
C PHE A 128 -2.36 -10.81 -0.08
N GLU A 129 -3.34 -10.02 0.36
CA GLU A 129 -4.37 -9.48 -0.52
C GLU A 129 -4.34 -7.94 -0.56
N ILE A 130 -4.36 -7.41 -1.78
CA ILE A 130 -4.63 -6.00 -2.06
C ILE A 130 -5.96 -5.95 -2.79
N ASP A 131 -7.03 -5.60 -2.07
CA ASP A 131 -8.32 -5.31 -2.68
C ASP A 131 -8.48 -3.81 -2.88
N MET A 132 -8.29 -3.35 -4.12
CA MET A 132 -8.55 -1.98 -4.57
C MET A 132 -9.24 -1.99 -5.94
N SER A 133 -10.35 -2.73 -6.05
CA SER A 133 -11.02 -3.10 -7.30
C SER A 133 -11.40 -1.97 -8.29
N LYS A 134 -11.41 -0.70 -7.86
CA LYS A 134 -11.65 0.49 -8.69
C LYS A 134 -10.40 1.31 -9.01
N ALA A 135 -9.29 1.06 -8.31
CA ALA A 135 -8.05 1.79 -8.50
C ALA A 135 -7.35 1.39 -9.82
N LYS A 136 -6.71 2.37 -10.45
CA LYS A 136 -5.84 2.19 -11.61
C LYS A 136 -4.44 2.64 -11.24
N PHE A 137 -3.50 1.73 -11.25
CA PHE A 137 -2.13 2.01 -10.83
C PHE A 137 -1.24 2.22 -12.04
N SER A 138 -0.57 3.36 -12.10
CA SER A 138 0.62 3.49 -12.92
C SER A 138 1.76 2.68 -12.32
N HIS A 139 1.88 2.64 -10.99
CA HIS A 139 2.85 1.79 -10.33
C HIS A 139 2.33 1.24 -9.00
N LEU A 140 2.33 -0.08 -8.87
CA LEU A 140 2.14 -0.77 -7.60
C LEU A 140 3.48 -1.40 -7.16
N GLN A 141 3.96 -1.01 -5.99
CA GLN A 141 5.17 -1.56 -5.38
C GLN A 141 4.82 -2.24 -4.06
N ILE A 142 5.30 -3.47 -3.89
CA ILE A 142 5.10 -4.28 -2.70
C ILE A 142 6.46 -4.78 -2.25
N HIS A 143 6.85 -4.43 -1.04
CA HIS A 143 8.04 -4.91 -0.36
C HIS A 143 7.60 -5.59 0.93
N LEU A 144 7.86 -6.88 1.03
CA LEU A 144 7.64 -7.63 2.25
C LEU A 144 9.01 -8.02 2.82
N ASP A 145 9.21 -7.74 4.11
CA ASP A 145 10.40 -8.17 4.85
C ASP A 145 9.91 -9.01 6.04
N SER A 146 10.63 -10.09 6.35
CA SER A 146 10.37 -10.93 7.51
C SER A 146 11.66 -11.11 8.31
N ASP A 147 11.62 -10.75 9.59
CA ASP A 147 12.76 -10.94 10.51
C ASP A 147 13.11 -12.43 10.71
N LEU A 148 12.21 -13.35 10.32
CA LEU A 148 12.38 -14.80 10.44
C LEU A 148 12.94 -15.48 9.18
N PHE A 149 13.27 -14.74 8.12
CA PHE A 149 14.05 -15.32 7.01
C PHE A 149 15.52 -15.48 7.43
N ILE A 150 15.76 -16.34 8.43
CA ILE A 150 17.09 -16.87 8.71
C ILE A 150 17.28 -18.04 7.73
N PRO A 151 18.19 -17.94 6.74
CA PRO A 151 18.51 -19.04 5.84
C PRO A 151 19.35 -20.14 6.55
N ASP A 152 19.15 -20.35 7.85
CA ASP A 152 19.84 -21.40 8.61
C ASP A 152 18.89 -22.59 8.79
N GLY A 153 18.66 -23.33 7.71
CA GLY A 153 17.91 -24.58 7.77
C GLY A 153 17.32 -25.00 6.44
N CYS A 154 18.15 -25.57 5.57
CA CYS A 154 17.83 -26.16 4.27
C CYS A 154 17.53 -25.16 3.14
N GLU A 155 18.49 -25.04 2.22
CA GLU A 155 18.35 -24.48 0.86
C GLU A 155 17.28 -25.19 -0.01
N SER A 156 16.48 -26.13 0.53
CA SER A 156 15.73 -27.10 -0.26
C SER A 156 14.28 -26.78 -0.56
N GLU A 157 13.69 -25.71 -0.03
CA GLU A 157 12.31 -25.35 -0.39
C GLU A 157 12.15 -23.86 -0.62
N VAL A 158 12.74 -23.37 -1.72
CA VAL A 158 12.28 -22.12 -2.31
C VAL A 158 10.86 -22.37 -2.84
N LYS A 159 9.87 -22.18 -1.97
CA LYS A 159 8.47 -22.42 -2.31
C LYS A 159 8.06 -21.45 -3.40
N GLU A 160 7.57 -21.99 -4.51
CA GLU A 160 6.97 -21.22 -5.57
C GLU A 160 5.87 -20.33 -4.98
N VAL A 161 5.88 -19.06 -5.38
CA VAL A 161 4.89 -18.08 -4.96
C VAL A 161 3.99 -17.80 -6.14
N VAL A 162 2.68 -17.76 -5.87
CA VAL A 162 1.70 -17.38 -6.89
C VAL A 162 1.33 -15.93 -6.70
N LEU A 163 1.44 -15.20 -7.80
CA LEU A 163 0.86 -13.87 -7.95
C LEU A 163 -0.39 -14.00 -8.83
N GLU A 164 -1.55 -13.79 -8.25
CA GLU A 164 -2.84 -13.72 -8.93
C GLU A 164 -3.26 -12.26 -9.03
N ILE A 165 -3.30 -11.73 -10.24
CA ILE A 165 -3.83 -10.40 -10.52
C ILE A 165 -5.24 -10.58 -11.06
N THR A 166 -6.21 -10.06 -10.32
CA THR A 166 -7.61 -10.00 -10.73
C THR A 166 -7.92 -8.58 -11.19
N SER A 167 -8.47 -8.46 -12.40
CA SER A 167 -9.05 -7.19 -12.87
C SER A 167 -10.52 -7.36 -13.14
N GLN A 168 -11.33 -6.35 -12.83
CA GLN A 168 -12.76 -6.34 -13.16
C GLN A 168 -13.03 -6.50 -14.66
N LYS A 169 -12.05 -6.22 -15.52
CA LYS A 169 -12.18 -6.22 -16.99
C LYS A 169 -11.62 -7.47 -17.68
N SER A 170 -10.81 -8.27 -17.00
CA SER A 170 -10.15 -9.42 -17.58
C SER A 170 -10.32 -10.64 -16.69
N SER A 171 -10.20 -11.83 -17.27
CA SER A 171 -10.07 -13.04 -16.47
C SER A 171 -8.84 -12.92 -15.54
N PRO A 172 -8.89 -13.52 -14.33
CA PRO A 172 -7.75 -13.55 -13.44
C PRO A 172 -6.49 -14.04 -14.16
N THR A 173 -5.40 -13.28 -14.09
CA THR A 173 -4.12 -13.70 -14.64
C THR A 173 -3.24 -14.18 -13.49
N ARG A 174 -2.76 -15.42 -13.58
CA ARG A 174 -1.93 -16.04 -12.55
C ARG A 174 -0.50 -16.18 -13.06
N PHE A 175 0.43 -15.75 -12.25
CA PHE A 175 1.86 -15.86 -12.48
C PHE A 175 2.50 -16.67 -11.38
N LEU A 176 3.32 -17.64 -11.79
CA LEU A 176 4.25 -18.30 -10.90
C LEU A 176 5.55 -17.50 -10.87
N THR A 177 6.00 -17.16 -9.66
CA THR A 177 7.30 -16.52 -9.42
C THR A 177 8.13 -17.34 -8.46
N ASN A 178 9.43 -17.39 -8.71
CA ASN A 178 10.41 -18.00 -7.82
C ASN A 178 11.42 -16.93 -7.42
N PHE A 179 11.58 -16.68 -6.13
CA PHE A 179 12.50 -15.67 -5.62
C PHE A 179 13.98 -16.09 -5.73
N ALA A 180 14.32 -17.38 -5.91
CA ALA A 180 15.68 -17.78 -6.25
C ALA A 180 16.14 -17.37 -7.65
N ALA A 181 15.21 -17.07 -8.56
CA ALA A 181 15.48 -16.62 -9.93
C ALA A 181 14.74 -15.31 -10.21
N PRO A 182 15.25 -14.17 -9.67
CA PRO A 182 14.60 -12.87 -9.82
C PRO A 182 14.30 -12.56 -11.30
N ASN A 183 13.11 -12.02 -11.55
CA ASN A 183 12.59 -11.67 -12.89
C ASN A 183 12.11 -12.84 -13.78
N GLN A 184 12.02 -14.07 -13.27
CA GLN A 184 11.31 -15.16 -13.98
C GLN A 184 9.88 -15.31 -13.47
N MET A 185 8.93 -14.65 -14.15
CA MET A 185 7.48 -14.87 -13.94
C MET A 185 6.88 -15.60 -15.13
N LYS A 186 6.28 -16.76 -14.90
CA LYS A 186 5.58 -17.54 -15.94
C LYS A 186 4.08 -17.51 -15.70
N GLU A 187 3.30 -17.20 -16.72
CA GLU A 187 1.85 -17.37 -16.65
C GLU A 187 1.51 -18.86 -16.46
N PHE A 188 0.50 -19.14 -15.64
CA PHE A 188 0.14 -20.51 -15.30
C PHE A 188 -1.37 -20.66 -15.11
N THR A 189 -1.92 -21.79 -15.56
CA THR A 189 -3.37 -22.04 -15.58
C THR A 189 -3.83 -23.21 -14.71
N ALA A 190 -2.91 -23.97 -14.10
CA ALA A 190 -3.29 -25.14 -13.31
C ALA A 190 -3.54 -24.80 -11.84
N ASN A 191 -4.23 -25.71 -11.16
CA ASN A 191 -4.36 -25.70 -9.70
C ASN A 191 -3.22 -26.57 -9.16
N LYS A 192 -2.23 -25.94 -8.53
CA LYS A 192 -1.15 -26.59 -7.80
C LYS A 192 -1.17 -26.06 -6.36
N GLU A 193 -0.66 -26.82 -5.40
CA GLU A 193 -0.43 -26.30 -4.06
C GLU A 193 0.82 -25.41 -4.08
N TYR A 194 0.74 -24.26 -3.43
CA TYR A 194 1.81 -23.26 -3.38
C TYR A 194 2.06 -22.84 -1.94
N GLY A 195 3.28 -22.40 -1.66
CA GLY A 195 3.65 -21.95 -0.31
C GLY A 195 3.02 -20.62 0.08
N ARG A 196 2.94 -19.67 -0.86
CA ARG A 196 2.37 -18.33 -0.64
C ARG A 196 1.60 -17.85 -1.86
N LYS A 197 0.55 -17.05 -1.63
CA LYS A 197 -0.32 -16.47 -2.65
C LYS A 197 -0.45 -14.96 -2.46
N PHE A 198 -0.27 -14.21 -3.53
CA PHE A 198 -0.50 -12.78 -3.61
C PHE A 198 -1.71 -12.54 -4.48
N VAL A 199 -2.73 -11.86 -3.96
CA VAL A 199 -3.95 -11.52 -4.69
C VAL A 199 -4.00 -10.02 -4.84
N ILE A 200 -4.01 -9.53 -6.07
CA ILE A 200 -4.13 -8.10 -6.36
C ILE A 200 -5.40 -7.89 -7.17
N ASN A 201 -6.43 -7.34 -6.54
CA ASN A 201 -7.69 -6.98 -7.16
C ASN A 201 -7.73 -5.49 -7.44
N CYS A 202 -7.70 -5.10 -8.72
CA CYS A 202 -7.68 -3.69 -9.12
C CYS A 202 -8.33 -3.50 -10.50
N ALA A 203 -8.57 -2.26 -10.92
CA ALA A 203 -9.09 -2.03 -12.27
C ALA A 203 -8.00 -2.16 -13.34
N ASP A 204 -6.78 -1.69 -13.06
CA ASP A 204 -5.65 -1.67 -14.00
C ASP A 204 -4.30 -1.47 -13.28
N ILE A 205 -3.21 -2.00 -13.86
CA ILE A 205 -1.82 -1.81 -13.39
C ILE A 205 -0.87 -1.75 -14.60
N ASP A 206 -0.14 -0.64 -14.77
CA ASP A 206 0.91 -0.51 -15.81
C ASP A 206 2.22 -1.22 -15.38
N PHE A 207 2.63 -1.01 -14.12
CA PHE A 207 3.88 -1.56 -13.57
C PHE A 207 3.67 -2.17 -12.18
N LEU A 208 4.22 -3.36 -11.98
CA LEU A 208 4.24 -4.05 -10.69
C LEU A 208 5.69 -4.34 -10.27
N SER A 209 6.04 -3.93 -9.05
CA SER A 209 7.27 -4.33 -8.37
C SER A 209 6.91 -5.14 -7.15
N LEU A 210 7.40 -6.37 -7.06
CA LEU A 210 7.21 -7.24 -5.90
C LEU A 210 8.58 -7.62 -5.37
N SER A 211 8.79 -7.47 -4.07
CA SER A 211 10.01 -7.90 -3.41
C SER A 211 9.72 -8.55 -2.07
N ILE A 212 10.44 -9.62 -1.77
CA ILE A 212 10.34 -10.37 -0.53
C ILE A 212 11.77 -10.57 -0.02
N ASP A 213 12.05 -10.16 1.23
CA ASP A 213 13.34 -10.35 1.92
C ASP A 213 14.53 -9.91 1.05
N LYS A 214 14.45 -8.68 0.51
CA LYS A 214 15.46 -8.05 -0.38
C LYS A 214 15.67 -8.76 -1.73
N THR A 215 14.85 -9.76 -2.06
CA THR A 215 14.83 -10.37 -3.39
C THR A 215 13.75 -9.72 -4.25
N HIS A 216 14.16 -9.15 -5.38
CA HIS A 216 13.31 -8.28 -6.18
C HIS A 216 12.82 -8.94 -7.47
N VAL A 217 11.53 -8.76 -7.76
CA VAL A 217 10.92 -9.03 -9.07
C VAL A 217 10.28 -7.75 -9.59
N LEU A 218 10.78 -7.27 -10.72
CA LEU A 218 10.19 -6.14 -11.43
C LEU A 218 9.50 -6.65 -12.68
N LYS A 219 8.20 -6.36 -12.82
CA LYS A 219 7.44 -6.74 -14.00
C LYS A 219 6.65 -5.56 -14.53
N LYS A 220 6.88 -5.24 -15.81
CA LYS A 220 5.90 -4.48 -16.58
C LYS A 220 4.70 -5.40 -16.75
N CYS A 221 3.54 -4.99 -16.25
CA CYS A 221 2.30 -5.74 -16.40
C CYS A 221 1.54 -5.11 -17.55
N PRO A 222 1.71 -5.56 -18.81
CA PRO A 222 0.75 -5.23 -19.83
C PRO A 222 -0.51 -6.05 -19.52
N LEU A 223 -1.32 -5.62 -18.55
CA LEU A 223 -2.64 -6.23 -18.29
C LEU A 223 -3.61 -5.95 -19.46
N PHE A 224 -3.22 -5.08 -20.39
CA PHE A 224 -3.93 -4.81 -21.63
C PHE A 224 -2.94 -4.73 -22.80
N LEU A 225 -2.78 -5.85 -23.52
CA LEU A 225 -2.64 -5.86 -24.97
C LEU A 225 -3.92 -6.43 -25.56
#